data_AF-A0ABC8AFN1-F1
#
_entry.id   AF-A0ABC8AFN1-F1
#
_cell.length_a   1.000
_cell.length_b   1.000
_cell.length_c   1.000
_cell.angle_alpha   90.00
_cell.angle_beta   90.00
_cell.angle_gamma   90.00
#
_symmetry.space_group_name_H-M   'P 1'
#
loop_
_entity.id
_entity.type
_entity.pdbx_description
1 polymer ?
#
loop_
_entity_poly.entity_id
_entity_poly.type
_entity_poly.pdbx_seq_one_letter_code
_entity_poly.pdbx_strand_id
1 'polypeptide(L)'
;MNNWNKLLAILDDLFGHGDKQRSRISQKVQGFDNETGEHVVRIEYRVKLANEGQGGLIRSANDRLIRSNPDPRATPSRSRRG
;
A
#
# COMPACT_ATOMS: atom_id res chain seq x y z
N MET A 1 -14.24 7.23 -17.26
CA MET A 1 -13.39 7.18 -16.05
C MET A 1 -12.96 8.61 -15.70
N ASN A 2 -13.26 9.08 -14.49
CA ASN A 2 -12.85 10.41 -14.04
C ASN A 2 -11.33 10.45 -13.81
N ASN A 3 -10.65 11.55 -14.12
CA ASN A 3 -9.20 11.70 -13.88
C ASN A 3 -8.83 11.52 -12.40
N TRP A 4 -9.75 11.86 -11.50
CA TRP A 4 -9.64 11.55 -10.08
C TRP A 4 -9.58 10.04 -9.80
N ASN A 5 -10.36 9.21 -10.50
CA ASN A 5 -10.30 7.76 -10.32
C ASN A 5 -8.97 7.18 -10.85
N LYS A 6 -8.39 7.78 -11.89
CA LYS A 6 -7.04 7.40 -12.38
C LYS A 6 -5.96 7.74 -11.35
N LEU A 7 -6.02 8.95 -10.79
CA LEU A 7 -5.11 9.36 -9.72
C LEU A 7 -5.24 8.46 -8.49
N LEU A 8 -6.47 8.11 -8.10
CA LEU A 8 -6.71 7.18 -7.00
C LEU A 8 -6.02 5.83 -7.24
N ALA A 9 -6.16 5.26 -8.45
CA ALA A 9 -5.53 3.99 -8.80
C ALA A 9 -4.00 4.06 -8.77
N ILE A 10 -3.41 5.17 -9.25
CA ILE A 10 -1.95 5.38 -9.17
C ILE A 10 -1.48 5.48 -7.72
N LEU A 11 -2.23 6.18 -6.86
CA LEU A 11 -1.89 6.30 -5.43
C LEU A 11 -2.04 4.96 -4.71
N ASP A 12 -3.09 4.19 -5.02
CA ASP A 12 -3.29 2.85 -4.46
C ASP A 12 -2.15 1.88 -4.85
N ASP A 13 -1.66 1.97 -6.09
CA ASP A 13 -0.50 1.20 -6.58
C ASP A 13 0.81 1.67 -5.92
N LEU A 14 1.04 2.98 -5.87
CA LEU A 14 2.25 3.58 -5.32
C LEU A 14 2.44 3.29 -3.82
N PHE A 15 1.39 3.44 -3.02
CA PHE A 15 1.46 3.22 -1.58
C PHE A 15 1.20 1.76 -1.19
N GLY A 16 0.84 0.90 -2.16
CA GLY A 16 0.94 -0.55 -2.05
C GLY A 16 0.16 -1.10 -0.86
N HIS A 17 -1.10 -0.70 -0.73
CA HIS A 17 -1.90 -1.12 0.40
C HIS A 17 -2.66 -2.42 0.05
N GLY A 18 -2.18 -3.58 0.54
CA GLY A 18 -2.72 -4.93 0.27
C GLY A 18 -4.20 -5.17 0.64
N ASP A 19 -4.74 -6.38 0.50
CA ASP A 19 -6.16 -6.78 0.65
C ASP A 19 -7.24 -5.73 0.96
N LYS A 20 -8.24 -5.65 0.05
CA LYS A 20 -9.53 -4.94 0.13
C LYS A 20 -9.51 -3.70 1.03
N GLN A 21 -9.10 -2.59 0.42
CA GLN A 21 -9.04 -1.29 1.06
C GLN A 21 -10.08 -0.36 0.47
N ARG A 22 -10.64 0.53 1.29
CA ARG A 22 -11.42 1.66 0.80
C ARG A 22 -10.54 2.90 0.83
N SER A 23 -10.01 3.26 -0.34
CA SER A 23 -9.26 4.49 -0.56
C SER A 23 -10.19 5.62 -1.00
N ARG A 24 -9.84 6.85 -0.63
CA ARG A 24 -10.52 8.06 -1.08
C ARG A 24 -9.53 9.20 -1.19
N ILE A 25 -9.63 9.95 -2.28
CA ILE A 25 -8.96 11.24 -2.44
C ILE A 25 -9.97 12.38 -2.28
N SER A 26 -9.50 13.49 -1.71
CA SER A 26 -10.23 14.76 -1.68
C SER A 26 -9.28 15.91 -1.91
N GLN A 27 -9.68 16.89 -2.71
CA GLN A 27 -8.95 18.13 -2.87
C GLN A 27 -9.21 19.01 -1.64
N LYS A 28 -8.14 19.46 -0.98
CA LYS A 28 -8.24 20.33 0.21
C LYS A 28 -8.04 21.78 -0.14
N VAL A 29 -7.00 22.05 -0.92
CA VAL A 29 -6.60 23.41 -1.28
C VAL A 29 -6.14 23.40 -2.72
N GLN A 30 -6.55 24.42 -3.45
CA GLN A 30 -5.93 24.80 -4.70
C GLN A 30 -5.75 26.31 -4.65
N GLY A 31 -4.54 26.75 -4.90
CA GLY A 31 -4.19 28.16 -4.83
C GLY A 31 -2.87 28.44 -5.51
N PHE A 32 -2.54 29.71 -5.56
CA PHE A 32 -1.25 30.18 -6.04
C PHE A 32 -0.43 30.64 -4.85
N ASP A 33 0.77 30.06 -4.71
CA ASP A 33 1.75 30.53 -3.76
C ASP A 33 2.44 31.75 -4.37
N ASN A 34 2.16 32.94 -3.82
CA ASN A 34 2.73 34.19 -4.31
C ASN A 34 4.20 34.37 -3.87
N GLU A 35 4.66 33.62 -2.86
CA GLU A 35 6.04 33.69 -2.40
C GLU A 35 6.96 32.92 -3.35
N THR A 36 6.53 31.74 -3.80
CA THR A 36 7.31 30.91 -4.72
C THR A 36 6.90 31.08 -6.20
N GLY A 37 5.75 31.69 -6.46
CA GLY A 37 5.19 31.81 -7.81
C GLY A 37 4.60 30.50 -8.35
N GLU A 38 4.20 29.58 -7.46
CA GLU A 38 3.81 28.21 -7.83
C GLU A 38 2.29 27.99 -7.74
N HIS A 39 1.75 27.18 -8.67
CA HIS A 39 0.40 26.65 -8.52
C HIS A 39 0.41 25.45 -7.57
N VAL A 40 -0.18 25.61 -6.40
CA VAL A 40 -0.19 24.59 -5.35
C VAL A 40 -1.55 23.90 -5.32
N VAL A 41 -1.54 22.58 -5.47
CA VAL A 41 -2.70 21.71 -5.25
C VAL A 41 -2.38 20.76 -4.11
N ARG A 42 -3.16 20.84 -3.02
CA ARG A 42 -3.07 19.93 -1.88
C ARG A 42 -4.22 18.92 -1.95
N ILE A 43 -3.85 17.66 -2.11
CA ILE A 43 -4.78 16.53 -2.07
C ILE A 43 -4.60 15.77 -0.76
N GLU A 44 -5.72 15.40 -0.13
CA GLU A 44 -5.74 14.46 0.97
C GLU A 44 -6.09 13.08 0.41
N TYR A 45 -5.16 12.14 0.54
CA TYR A 45 -5.37 10.72 0.26
C TYR A 45 -5.59 9.99 1.59
N ARG A 46 -6.73 9.30 1.70
CA ARG A 46 -7.13 8.56 2.90
C ARG A 46 -7.40 7.12 2.54
N VAL A 47 -6.92 6.23 3.40
CA VAL A 47 -7.03 4.80 3.21
C VAL A 47 -7.60 4.18 4.48
N LYS A 48 -8.68 3.43 4.32
CA LYS A 48 -9.23 2.59 5.39
C LYS A 48 -8.88 1.14 5.10
N LEU A 49 -8.06 0.58 5.98
CA LEU A 49 -7.81 -0.86 6.05
C LEU A 49 -9.08 -1.55 6.51
N ALA A 50 -9.55 -2.57 5.79
CA ALA A 50 -10.74 -3.33 6.19
C ALA A 50 -10.51 -4.21 7.44
N ASN A 51 -9.31 -4.20 8.02
CA ASN A 51 -8.92 -5.12 9.08
C ASN A 51 -8.14 -4.45 10.22
N GLU A 52 -8.85 -3.68 11.04
CA GLU A 52 -8.52 -3.61 12.48
C GLU A 52 -9.17 -4.75 13.27
N GLY A 53 -9.92 -5.66 12.61
CA GLY A 53 -10.63 -6.76 13.26
C GLY A 53 -10.04 -8.17 13.06
N GLN A 54 -9.75 -8.61 11.82
CA GLN A 54 -9.54 -10.06 11.58
C GLN A 54 -8.43 -10.43 10.57
N GLY A 55 -8.19 -9.66 9.50
CA GLY A 55 -7.25 -10.08 8.43
C GLY A 55 -5.78 -9.66 8.60
N GLY A 56 -5.48 -8.60 9.35
CA GLY A 56 -4.10 -8.17 9.61
C GLY A 56 -3.36 -9.15 10.53
N LEU A 57 -4.08 -9.71 11.51
CA LEU A 57 -3.60 -10.77 12.39
C LEU A 57 -3.43 -12.09 11.63
N ILE A 58 -4.30 -12.41 10.66
CA ILE A 58 -4.18 -13.66 9.89
C ILE A 58 -2.96 -13.64 8.96
N ARG A 59 -2.65 -12.54 8.27
CA ARG A 59 -1.42 -12.45 7.47
C ARG A 59 -0.16 -12.52 8.34
N SER A 60 -0.12 -11.76 9.45
CA SER A 60 1.02 -11.80 10.36
C SER A 60 1.15 -13.13 11.12
N ALA A 61 0.04 -13.83 11.38
CA ALA A 61 0.04 -15.20 11.91
C ALA A 61 0.51 -16.21 10.86
N ASN A 62 0.05 -16.13 9.60
CA ASN A 62 0.52 -17.01 8.53
C ASN A 62 2.02 -16.80 8.25
N ASP A 63 2.48 -15.56 8.18
CA ASP A 63 3.91 -15.26 8.00
C ASP A 63 4.76 -15.73 9.19
N ARG A 64 4.19 -15.76 10.40
CA ARG A 64 4.86 -16.33 11.58
C ARG A 64 4.86 -17.86 11.52
N LEU A 65 3.76 -18.49 11.12
CA LEU A 65 3.64 -19.94 10.95
C LEU A 65 4.60 -20.48 9.90
N ILE A 66 4.68 -19.85 8.72
CA ILE A 66 5.62 -20.20 7.65
C ILE A 66 7.08 -20.07 8.12
N ARG A 67 7.39 -19.05 8.92
CA ARG A 67 8.74 -18.88 9.50
C ARG A 67 9.05 -19.89 10.60
N SER A 68 8.07 -20.28 11.42
CA SER A 68 8.25 -21.23 12.52
C SER A 68 8.25 -22.69 12.07
N ASN A 69 7.67 -23.00 10.90
CA ASN A 69 7.64 -24.35 10.35
C ASN A 69 7.99 -24.31 8.86
N PRO A 70 9.28 -24.09 8.52
CA PRO A 70 9.73 -24.21 7.14
C PRO A 70 9.46 -25.63 6.65
N ASP A 71 8.86 -25.76 5.47
CA ASP A 71 8.58 -27.06 4.86
C ASP A 71 9.86 -27.92 4.85
N PRO A 72 9.89 -29.09 5.51
CA PRO A 72 11.07 -29.95 5.53
C PRO A 72 11.46 -30.49 4.15
N ARG A 73 10.62 -30.29 3.11
CA ARG A 73 10.92 -30.63 1.72
C ARG A 73 11.59 -29.50 0.93
N ALA A 74 11.57 -28.26 1.43
CA ALA A 74 12.26 -27.14 0.83
C ALA A 74 13.75 -27.19 1.18
N THR A 75 14.49 -28.06 0.49
CA THR A 75 15.94 -28.12 0.64
C THR A 75 16.53 -26.83 0.03
N PRO A 76 17.35 -26.04 0.76
CA PRO A 76 18.13 -25.01 0.12
C PRO A 76 19.15 -25.73 -0.77
N SER A 77 18.99 -25.60 -2.08
CA SER A 77 19.98 -25.99 -3.09
C SER A 77 21.26 -25.19 -2.82
N ARG A 78 22.16 -25.82 -2.05
CA ARG A 78 23.52 -25.34 -1.81
C ARG A 78 24.22 -25.29 -3.18
N SER A 79 24.24 -24.11 -3.78
CA SER A 79 25.11 -23.79 -4.91
C SER A 79 26.56 -24.03 -4.47
N ARG A 80 27.13 -25.15 -4.91
CA ARG A 80 28.57 -25.39 -4.85
C ARG A 80 29.22 -24.43 -5.83
N ARG A 81 29.83 -23.38 -5.26
CA ARG A 81 30.82 -22.56 -5.93
C ARG A 81 32.03 -23.47 -6.20
N GLY A 82 32.29 -23.73 -7.48
CA GLY A 82 33.52 -24.33 -8.02
C GLY A 82 34.07 -23.35 -9.04
#